data_AF-A0A8B7E650-F1
#
_entry.id   AF-A0A8B7E650-F1
#
_cell.length_a   1.000
_cell.length_b   1.000
_cell.length_c   1.000
_cell.angle_alpha   90.00
_cell.angle_beta   90.00
_cell.angle_gamma   90.00
#
_symmetry.space_group_name_H-M   'P 1'
#
loop_
_entity.id
_entity.type
_entity.pdbx_description
1 polymer ?
#
loop_
_entity_poly.entity_id
_entity_poly.type
_entity_poly.pdbx_seq_one_letter_code
_entity_poly.pdbx_strand_id
1 'polypeptide(L)'
;MMAVPSLETVAEVHLEVIAGAIGTLNGYRKLEEQCGVLANRTILLRLLSRIGGSSIKDTSKNLLKRLFTNFVMSHLSMDGKGSLKKLPFRDSAVCQLIVEFFFVRNTFVHWFSS
;
A
#
# COMPACT_ATOMS: atom_id res chain seq x y z
N MET A 1 0.37 -2.33 26.02
CA MET A 1 -1.02 -2.59 25.62
C MET A 1 -1.10 -2.27 24.13
N MET A 2 -1.26 -3.28 23.26
CA MET A 2 -1.42 -3.02 21.81
C MET A 2 -2.84 -2.53 21.58
N ALA A 3 -3.01 -1.31 21.07
CA ALA A 3 -4.33 -0.79 20.71
C ALA A 3 -4.91 -1.65 19.58
N VAL A 4 -5.99 -2.37 19.88
CA VAL A 4 -6.77 -3.05 18.85
C VAL A 4 -7.46 -1.95 18.03
N PRO A 5 -7.26 -1.89 16.70
CA PRO A 5 -8.00 -0.95 15.87
C PRO A 5 -9.48 -1.21 16.04
N SER A 6 -10.28 -0.16 16.20
CA SER A 6 -11.73 -0.32 16.15
C SER A 6 -12.13 -0.84 14.76
N LEU A 7 -13.14 -1.72 14.73
CA LEU A 7 -13.69 -2.28 13.49
C LEU A 7 -14.09 -1.21 12.46
N GLU A 8 -14.48 -0.02 12.93
CA GLU A 8 -14.86 1.12 12.11
C GLU A 8 -13.69 1.65 11.27
N THR A 9 -12.50 1.79 11.85
CA THR A 9 -11.32 2.31 11.14
C THR A 9 -10.81 1.34 10.06
N VAL A 10 -10.95 0.03 10.32
CA VAL A 10 -10.63 -1.02 9.35
C VAL A 10 -11.59 -0.97 8.15
N ALA A 11 -12.88 -0.78 8.42
CA ALA A 11 -13.91 -0.71 7.40
C ALA A 11 -13.75 0.52 6.48
N GLU A 12 -13.45 1.69 7.04
CA GLU A 12 -13.30 2.93 6.26
C GLU A 12 -12.17 2.88 5.23
N VAL A 13 -10.99 2.39 5.62
CA VAL A 13 -9.84 2.32 4.69
C VAL A 13 -10.01 1.20 3.66
N HIS A 14 -10.65 0.09 4.05
CA HIS A 14 -11.03 -0.92 3.08
C HIS A 14 -11.99 -0.34 2.05
N LEU A 15 -12.99 0.44 2.49
CA LEU A 15 -13.92 1.11 1.59
C LEU A 15 -13.21 2.12 0.69
N GLU A 16 -12.26 2.91 1.18
CA GLU A 16 -11.52 3.88 0.35
C GLU A 16 -10.64 3.18 -0.72
N VAL A 17 -9.85 2.17 -0.33
CA VAL A 17 -9.00 1.41 -1.28
C VAL A 17 -9.86 0.60 -2.27
N ILE A 18 -11.02 0.11 -1.84
CA ILE A 18 -11.99 -0.54 -2.73
C ILE A 18 -12.64 0.49 -3.67
N ALA A 19 -13.00 1.67 -3.16
CA ALA A 19 -13.70 2.72 -3.92
C ALA A 19 -12.83 3.42 -4.96
N GLY A 20 -11.51 3.46 -4.79
CA GLY A 20 -10.64 4.13 -5.76
C GLY A 20 -9.21 4.35 -5.30
N ALA A 21 -8.45 5.05 -6.14
CA ALA A 21 -7.10 5.47 -5.78
C ALA A 21 -7.15 6.66 -4.80
N ILE A 22 -6.29 6.64 -3.79
CA ILE A 22 -6.19 7.70 -2.78
C ILE A 22 -5.75 9.00 -3.46
N GLY A 23 -6.62 10.01 -3.36
CA GLY A 23 -6.46 11.30 -4.03
C GLY A 23 -5.84 12.42 -3.19
N THR A 24 -5.73 12.24 -1.87
CA THR A 24 -5.33 13.32 -0.95
C THR A 24 -4.18 12.88 -0.04
N LEU A 25 -3.36 13.85 0.41
CA LEU A 25 -2.31 13.58 1.38
C LEU A 25 -2.86 13.15 2.75
N ASN A 26 -4.09 13.58 3.08
CA ASN A 26 -4.76 13.12 4.29
C ASN A 26 -5.16 11.66 4.18
N GLY A 27 -5.70 11.24 3.04
CA GLY A 27 -5.99 9.82 2.77
C GLY A 27 -4.72 8.98 2.79
N TYR A 28 -3.60 9.51 2.26
CA TYR A 28 -2.31 8.85 2.37
C TYR A 28 -1.88 8.65 3.83
N ARG A 29 -1.98 9.68 4.68
CA ARG A 29 -1.68 9.57 6.12
C ARG A 29 -2.57 8.57 6.85
N LYS A 30 -3.87 8.56 6.55
CA LYS A 30 -4.78 7.55 7.10
C LYS A 30 -4.36 6.14 6.70
N LEU A 31 -4.05 5.91 5.43
CA LEU A 31 -3.56 4.61 4.95
C LEU A 31 -2.24 4.22 5.63
N GLU A 32 -1.32 5.18 5.80
CA GLU A 32 -0.05 5.00 6.48
C GLU A 32 -0.24 4.50 7.91
N GLU A 33 -1.11 5.14 8.69
CA GLU A 33 -1.48 4.72 10.05
C GLU A 33 -2.08 3.30 10.06
N GLN A 34 -2.95 2.98 9.08
CA GLN A 34 -3.51 1.63 8.99
C GLN A 34 -2.47 0.57 8.64
N CYS A 35 -1.53 0.87 7.76
CA CYS A 35 -0.46 -0.06 7.41
C CYS A 35 0.47 -0.35 8.60
N GLY A 36 0.56 0.58 9.55
CA GLY A 36 1.25 0.39 10.83
C GLY A 36 0.60 -0.68 11.72
N VAL A 37 -0.67 -1.02 11.47
CA VAL A 37 -1.39 -2.07 12.20
C VAL A 37 -1.36 -3.39 11.42
N LEU A 38 -0.81 -4.43 12.03
CA LEU A 38 -0.68 -5.77 11.45
C LEU A 38 -2.00 -6.35 10.90
N ALA A 39 -3.10 -6.22 11.65
CA ALA A 39 -4.40 -6.76 11.24
C ALA A 39 -4.89 -6.11 9.94
N ASN A 40 -4.77 -4.78 9.83
CA ASN A 40 -5.24 -4.01 8.69
C ASN A 40 -4.33 -4.24 7.48
N ARG A 41 -3.02 -4.29 7.71
CA ARG A 41 -2.04 -4.68 6.70
C ARG A 41 -2.36 -6.05 6.09
N THR A 42 -2.71 -7.04 6.92
CA THR A 42 -3.08 -8.38 6.45
C THR A 42 -4.30 -8.35 5.53
N ILE A 43 -5.32 -7.55 5.86
CA ILE A 43 -6.52 -7.47 5.02
C ILE A 43 -6.25 -6.70 3.74
N LEU A 44 -5.49 -5.59 3.82
CA LEU A 44 -5.03 -4.86 2.64
C LEU A 44 -4.23 -5.75 1.68
N LEU A 45 -3.30 -6.57 2.18
CA LEU A 45 -2.58 -7.55 1.36
C LEU A 45 -3.52 -8.50 0.63
N ARG A 46 -4.56 -9.01 1.30
CA ARG A 46 -5.57 -9.89 0.67
C ARG A 46 -6.34 -9.16 -0.42
N LEU A 47 -6.73 -7.90 -0.21
CA LEU A 47 -7.43 -7.10 -1.21
C LEU A 47 -6.56 -6.83 -2.44
N LEU A 48 -5.29 -6.50 -2.21
CA LEU A 48 -4.34 -6.16 -3.27
C LEU A 48 -3.83 -7.40 -4.02
N SER A 49 -3.91 -8.60 -3.43
CA SER A 49 -3.46 -9.87 -4.04
C SER A 49 -3.97 -10.13 -5.46
N ARG A 50 -5.16 -9.60 -5.79
CA ARG A 50 -5.81 -9.73 -7.10
C ARG A 50 -5.15 -8.88 -8.20
N ILE A 51 -4.32 -7.90 -7.84
CA ILE A 51 -3.67 -7.01 -8.79
C ILE A 51 -2.45 -7.71 -9.37
N GLY A 52 -2.42 -7.94 -10.68
CA GLY A 52 -1.30 -8.56 -11.37
C GLY A 52 -0.82 -7.77 -12.59
N GLY A 53 0.14 -8.33 -13.30
CA GLY A 53 0.66 -7.82 -14.56
C GLY A 53 1.56 -8.85 -15.23
N SER A 54 1.88 -8.61 -16.51
CA SER A 54 2.78 -9.46 -17.31
C SER A 54 4.22 -9.50 -16.79
N SER A 55 4.60 -8.53 -15.97
CA SER A 55 5.93 -8.44 -15.35
C SER A 55 5.83 -7.86 -13.93
N ILE A 56 6.93 -7.94 -13.17
CA ILE A 56 7.04 -7.26 -11.86
C ILE A 56 6.84 -5.75 -12.03
N LYS A 57 7.39 -5.17 -13.11
CA LYS A 57 7.23 -3.74 -13.42
C LYS A 57 5.78 -3.37 -13.67
N ASP A 58 5.06 -4.18 -14.46
CA ASP A 58 3.64 -3.94 -14.74
C ASP A 58 2.78 -4.13 -13.49
N THR A 59 3.08 -5.16 -12.69
CA THR A 59 2.41 -5.40 -11.41
C THR A 59 2.62 -4.23 -10.45
N SER A 60 3.84 -3.71 -10.34
CA SER A 60 4.16 -2.52 -9.53
C SER A 60 3.38 -1.30 -9.97
N LYS A 61 3.33 -1.07 -11.28
CA LYS A 61 2.57 0.04 -11.87
C LYS A 61 1.07 -0.09 -11.59
N ASN A 62 0.50 -1.28 -11.76
CA ASN A 62 -0.93 -1.52 -11.51
C ASN A 62 -1.28 -1.37 -10.03
N LEU A 63 -0.41 -1.86 -9.14
CA LEU A 63 -0.55 -1.71 -7.70
C LEU A 63 -0.55 -0.24 -7.28
N LEU A 64 0.47 0.52 -7.71
CA LEU A 64 0.60 1.94 -7.37
C LEU A 64 -0.57 2.76 -7.92
N LYS A 65 -1.02 2.48 -9.15
CA LYS A 65 -2.21 3.13 -9.73
C LYS A 65 -3.50 2.80 -8.99
N ARG A 66 -3.60 1.60 -8.41
CA ARG A 66 -4.75 1.23 -7.60
C ARG A 66 -4.76 1.94 -6.26
N LEU A 67 -3.58 2.14 -5.68
CA LEU A 67 -3.43 2.78 -4.37
C LEU A 67 -3.47 4.30 -4.43
N PHE A 68 -2.87 4.94 -5.43
CA PHE A 68 -2.59 6.38 -5.42
C PHE A 68 -2.91 7.07 -6.75
N THR A 69 -3.38 8.31 -6.66
CA THR A 69 -3.43 9.20 -7.82
C THR A 69 -2.04 9.77 -8.12
N ASN A 70 -1.87 10.33 -9.34
CA ASN A 70 -0.65 11.04 -9.71
C ASN A 70 -0.34 12.21 -8.77
N PHE A 71 -1.38 12.83 -8.17
CA PHE A 71 -1.21 13.89 -7.19
C PHE A 71 -0.49 13.38 -5.94
N VAL A 72 -0.93 12.26 -5.34
CA VAL A 72 -0.25 11.71 -4.16
C VAL A 72 1.16 11.25 -4.53
N MET A 73 1.32 10.53 -5.65
CA MET A 73 2.64 10.05 -6.09
C MET A 73 3.65 11.19 -6.32
N SER A 74 3.22 12.38 -6.77
CA SER A 74 4.14 13.50 -6.99
C SER A 74 4.73 14.08 -5.69
N HIS A 75 4.06 13.86 -4.56
CA HIS A 75 4.47 14.32 -3.23
C HIS A 75 5.34 13.30 -2.48
N LEU A 76 5.52 12.10 -3.02
CA LEU A 76 6.35 11.05 -2.45
C LEU A 76 7.73 11.02 -3.14
N SER A 77 8.78 10.73 -2.38
CA SER A 77 10.08 10.33 -2.92
C SER A 77 10.69 9.26 -2.04
N MET A 78 11.61 8.44 -2.58
CA MET A 78 12.18 7.33 -1.80
C MET A 78 12.79 7.79 -0.48
N ASP A 79 13.69 8.77 -0.51
CA ASP A 79 14.42 9.22 0.69
C ASP A 79 13.93 10.57 1.24
N GLY A 80 12.88 11.18 0.68
CA GLY A 80 12.46 12.54 1.04
C GLY A 80 13.45 13.64 0.60
N LYS A 81 14.59 13.27 0.00
CA LYS A 81 15.65 14.19 -0.40
C LYS A 81 15.28 14.94 -1.69
N GLY A 82 15.41 16.26 -1.69
CA GLY A 82 15.17 17.13 -2.85
C GLY A 82 14.67 18.53 -2.48
N SER A 83 14.65 19.44 -3.46
CA SER A 83 14.23 20.85 -3.28
C SER A 83 12.75 21.02 -2.93
N LEU A 84 11.92 20.01 -3.19
CA LEU A 84 10.45 20.09 -3.11
C LEU A 84 9.85 19.57 -1.80
N LYS A 85 10.65 19.28 -0.75
CA LYS A 85 10.17 18.76 0.56
C LYS A 85 9.15 17.61 0.43
N LYS A 86 9.48 16.61 -0.40
CA LYS A 86 8.64 15.42 -0.59
C LYS A 86 8.68 14.51 0.65
N LEU A 87 7.60 13.76 0.87
CA LEU A 87 7.53 12.81 1.97
C LEU A 87 8.44 11.59 1.67
N PRO A 88 9.24 11.13 2.64
CA PRO A 88 10.05 9.93 2.48
C PRO A 88 9.15 8.69 2.44
N PHE A 89 9.22 7.96 1.34
CA PHE A 89 8.41 6.77 1.09
C PHE A 89 9.08 5.50 1.60
N ARG A 90 10.41 5.41 1.56
CA ARG A 90 11.15 4.18 1.88
C ARG A 90 10.84 3.62 3.26
N ASP A 91 10.74 4.50 4.26
CA ASP A 91 10.53 4.11 5.65
C ASP A 91 9.05 4.10 6.05
N SER A 92 8.16 4.21 5.06
CA SER A 92 6.71 4.23 5.25
C SER A 92 6.15 2.81 5.45
N ALA A 93 5.14 2.69 6.29
CA ALA A 93 4.37 1.46 6.47
C ALA A 93 3.66 1.05 5.17
N VAL A 94 3.30 2.01 4.31
CA VAL A 94 2.81 1.73 2.95
C VAL A 94 3.89 1.08 2.09
N CYS A 95 5.15 1.53 2.15
CA CYS A 95 6.24 0.88 1.43
C CYS A 95 6.46 -0.55 1.91
N GLN A 96 6.40 -0.76 3.22
CA GLN A 96 6.43 -2.11 3.79
C GLN A 96 5.28 -2.98 3.26
N LEU A 97 4.04 -2.49 3.22
CA LEU A 97 2.91 -3.21 2.63
C LEU A 97 3.18 -3.61 1.18
N ILE A 98 3.75 -2.71 0.36
CA ILE A 98 4.08 -3.00 -1.04
C ILE A 98 5.16 -4.08 -1.15
N VAL A 99 6.21 -4.01 -0.33
CA VAL A 99 7.27 -5.02 -0.30
C VAL A 99 6.70 -6.38 0.13
N GLU A 100 5.89 -6.42 1.18
CA GLU A 100 5.21 -7.62 1.64
C GLU A 100 4.28 -8.21 0.55
N PHE A 101 3.55 -7.37 -0.18
CA PHE A 101 2.75 -7.81 -1.33
C PHE A 101 3.59 -8.55 -2.37
N PHE A 102 4.75 -8.01 -2.75
CA PHE A 102 5.65 -8.68 -3.70
C PHE A 102 6.26 -9.94 -3.13
N PHE A 103 6.61 -9.95 -1.84
CA PHE A 103 7.18 -11.12 -1.20
C PHE A 103 6.17 -12.26 -1.19
N VAL A 104 4.96 -12.03 -0.67
CA VAL A 104 3.86 -13.01 -0.61
C VAL A 104 3.53 -13.53 -2.01
N ARG A 105 3.42 -12.63 -2.99
CA ARG A 105 3.10 -13.05 -4.36
C ARG A 105 4.17 -13.98 -4.96
N ASN A 106 5.45 -13.63 -4.83
CA ASN A 106 6.52 -14.45 -5.40
C ASN A 106 6.70 -15.79 -4.65
N THR A 107 6.44 -15.84 -3.33
CA THR A 107 6.43 -17.12 -2.60
C THR A 107 5.30 -18.04 -3.05
N PHE A 108 4.11 -17.50 -3.32
CA PHE A 108 2.98 -18.28 -3.83
C PHE A 108 3.21 -18.82 -5.25
N VAL A 109 3.89 -18.07 -6.13
CA VAL A 109 4.24 -18.53 -7.49
C VAL A 109 5.20 -19.73 -7.45
N HIS A 110 6.14 -19.75 -6.50
CA HIS A 110 7.06 -20.87 -6.32
C HIS A 110 6.38 -22.14 -5.80
N TRP A 111 5.33 -22.02 -4.98
CA TRP A 111 4.61 -23.18 -4.42
C TRP A 111 3.66 -23.87 -5.41
N PHE A 112 3.10 -23.14 -6.39
CA PHE A 112 2.22 -23.73 -7.41
C PHE A 112 2.96 -24.24 -8.66
N SER A 113 4.28 -24.02 -8.74
CA SER A 113 5.14 -24.47 -9.85
C SER A 113 6.03 -25.67 -9.48
N SER A 114 5.76 -26.33 -8.35
CA SER A 114 6.38 -27.59 -7.90
C SER A 114 5.31 -28.66 -7.77
#